data_AF-A0A183HIB9-F1
#
_entry.id   AF-A0A183HIB9-F1
#
_cell.length_a   1.000
_cell.length_b   1.000
_cell.length_c   1.000
_cell.angle_alpha   90.00
_cell.angle_beta   90.00
_cell.angle_gamma   90.00
#
_symmetry.space_group_name_H-M   'P 1'
#
loop_
_entity.id
_entity.type
_entity.pdbx_description
1 polymer ?
#
loop_
_entity_poly.entity_id
_entity_poly.type
_entity_poly.pdbx_seq_one_letter_code
_entity_poly.pdbx_strand_id
1 'polypeptide(L)'
;RFYSSNQKFNEYVSFDQIHFRCINLLQNARNQAAVIQKIREISSSRRYSSSSAPSLPMYNHMDGNGVMNGYNPVMTLSSALMQQQYISAHNPFSSQVVQTRSLNIADLPFYDKQQTLLELSELPANISGIRSTSRLAFTFAIPPNIMPHIVYRNESTILPRIELQLRFFLLDHSIEQHDDFPPNCNVKIDDVPVTLPNIIPTNKPNAEPKRPSRPVNITPYCQPPRDVLRPHRLVVEWSADKRSWAVGIYVVKRLTSEILLERLLSNLATRRDAEETKRMIRSRLSGDDDAIQMETLKISLLCPVSISFFSTGICF
;
A
#
# COMPACT_ATOMS: atom_id res chain seq x y z
N ARG A 1 19.87 61.83 19.72
CA ARG A 1 21.10 61.11 20.14
C ARG A 1 20.74 60.35 21.42
N PHE A 2 20.25 59.11 21.30
CA PHE A 2 21.00 57.85 21.31
C PHE A 2 21.23 57.30 22.74
N TYR A 3 20.86 56.02 22.91
CA TYR A 3 21.00 55.10 24.04
C TYR A 3 20.10 55.34 25.27
N SER A 4 19.59 54.34 26.00
CA SER A 4 19.46 52.88 25.84
C SER A 4 18.89 52.39 27.18
N SER A 5 17.91 51.49 27.19
CA SER A 5 17.69 50.46 28.24
C SER A 5 16.42 49.65 27.90
N ASN A 6 16.50 48.83 26.84
CA ASN A 6 15.61 47.67 26.70
C ASN A 6 16.44 46.45 27.07
N GLN A 7 16.29 46.05 28.33
CA GLN A 7 16.90 44.86 28.90
C GLN A 7 16.26 43.65 28.23
N LYS A 8 17.00 43.04 27.28
CA LYS A 8 16.67 41.76 26.65
C LYS A 8 16.65 40.67 27.72
N PHE A 9 15.48 40.11 28.01
CA PHE A 9 15.39 38.75 28.53
C PHE A 9 15.52 37.78 27.34
N ASN A 10 16.75 37.35 27.07
CA ASN A 10 17.03 36.20 26.21
C ASN A 10 17.04 34.97 27.12
N GLU A 11 15.89 34.32 27.29
CA GLU A 11 15.86 32.93 27.78
C GLU A 11 15.66 32.01 26.57
N TYR A 12 16.76 31.43 26.09
CA TYR A 12 16.71 30.24 25.23
C TYR A 12 16.29 29.06 26.10
N VAL A 13 15.00 28.74 26.10
CA VAL A 13 14.46 27.56 26.79
C VAL A 13 14.61 26.36 25.85
N SER A 14 15.37 25.34 26.26
CA SER A 14 15.55 24.11 25.48
C SER A 14 14.26 23.29 25.41
N PHE A 15 14.11 22.47 24.37
CA PHE A 15 12.94 21.58 24.20
C PHE A 15 12.72 20.69 25.43
N ASP A 16 13.80 20.20 26.04
CA ASP A 16 13.73 19.38 27.26
C ASP A 16 13.16 20.17 28.45
N GLN A 17 13.48 21.46 28.56
CA GLN A 17 12.87 22.32 29.58
C GLN A 17 11.38 22.54 29.34
N ILE A 18 10.93 22.69 28.10
CA ILE A 18 9.50 22.84 27.78
C ILE A 18 8.75 21.55 28.07
N HIS A 19 9.29 20.41 27.64
CA HIS A 19 8.71 19.09 27.90
C HIS A 19 8.61 18.81 29.41
N PHE A 20 9.67 19.11 30.16
CA PHE A 20 9.68 18.97 31.62
C PHE A 20 8.68 19.91 32.30
N ARG A 21 8.53 21.15 31.82
CA ARG A 21 7.52 22.10 32.33
C ARG A 21 6.09 21.63 32.04
N CYS A 22 5.83 21.06 30.86
CA CYS A 22 4.52 20.48 30.53
C CYS A 22 4.16 19.29 31.42
N ILE A 23 5.12 18.39 31.68
CA ILE A 23 4.91 17.26 32.60
C ILE A 23 4.61 17.77 34.00
N ASN A 24 5.37 18.73 34.52
CA ASN A 24 5.13 19.30 35.86
C ASN A 24 3.78 20.05 35.95
N LEU A 25 3.39 20.77 34.89
CA LEU A 25 2.08 21.43 34.83
C LEU A 25 0.93 20.41 34.87
N LEU A 26 1.10 19.25 34.25
CA LEU A 26 0.13 18.15 34.26
C LEU A 26 0.18 17.30 35.53
N GLN A 27 1.24 17.37 36.33
CA GLN A 27 1.30 16.73 37.65
C GLN A 27 0.59 17.55 38.74
N ASN A 28 0.31 18.83 38.48
CA ASN A 28 -0.46 19.66 39.39
C ASN A 28 -1.95 19.26 39.38
N ALA A 29 -2.44 18.76 40.51
CA ALA A 29 -3.81 18.24 40.68
C ALA A 29 -4.91 19.26 40.28
N ARG A 30 -4.68 20.56 40.45
CA ARG A 30 -5.63 21.60 39.99
C ARG A 30 -5.73 21.67 38.47
N ASN A 31 -4.61 21.51 37.77
CA ASN A 31 -4.57 21.55 36.31
C ASN A 31 -5.14 20.26 35.72
N GLN A 32 -4.91 19.10 36.37
CA GLN A 32 -5.55 17.84 35.98
C GLN A 32 -7.08 17.93 36.03
N ALA A 33 -7.63 18.48 37.12
CA ALA A 33 -9.07 18.67 37.26
C ALA A 33 -9.64 19.58 36.15
N ALA A 34 -8.96 20.69 35.86
CA ALA A 34 -9.36 21.61 34.80
C ALA A 34 -9.32 20.97 33.39
N VAL A 35 -8.28 20.17 33.10
CA VAL A 35 -8.13 19.45 31.84
C VAL A 35 -9.21 18.37 31.69
N ILE A 36 -9.46 17.59 32.74
CA ILE A 36 -10.51 16.55 32.75
C ILE A 36 -11.90 17.19 32.56
N GLN A 37 -12.16 18.34 33.19
CA GLN A 37 -13.41 19.05 33.02
C GLN A 37 -13.60 19.56 31.59
N LYS A 38 -12.54 20.08 30.96
CA LYS A 38 -12.57 20.47 29.54
C LYS A 38 -12.77 19.28 28.60
N ILE A 39 -12.15 18.13 28.87
CA ILE A 39 -12.36 16.90 28.10
C ILE A 39 -13.83 16.46 28.21
N ARG A 40 -14.41 16.49 29.42
CA ARG A 40 -15.83 16.17 29.62
C ARG A 40 -16.73 17.12 28.85
N GLU A 41 -16.50 18.42 28.92
CA GLU A 41 -17.27 19.44 28.23
C GLU A 41 -17.27 19.23 26.69
N ILE A 42 -16.10 18.94 26.11
CA ILE A 42 -15.95 18.65 24.67
C ILE A 42 -16.64 17.34 24.27
N SER A 43 -16.64 16.34 25.15
CA SER A 43 -17.30 15.05 24.91
C SER A 43 -18.82 15.12 25.08
N SER A 44 -19.33 15.99 25.97
CA SER A 44 -20.77 16.23 26.14
C SER A 44 -21.37 17.02 24.99
N SER A 45 -20.66 18.01 24.44
CA SER A 45 -21.13 18.79 23.29
C SER A 45 -21.28 17.96 22.01
N ARG A 46 -20.66 16.77 21.97
CA ARG A 46 -20.72 15.85 20.82
C ARG A 46 -21.92 14.90 20.84
N ARG A 47 -22.66 14.80 21.95
CA ARG A 47 -23.89 13.97 22.05
C ARG A 47 -25.14 14.66 21.51
N TYR A 48 -25.09 15.97 21.21
CA TYR A 48 -26.25 16.72 20.70
C TYR A 48 -26.31 16.82 19.17
N SER A 49 -25.35 16.21 18.44
CA SER A 49 -25.30 16.23 16.97
C SER A 49 -25.40 14.84 16.34
N SER A 50 -26.17 13.91 16.93
CA SER A 50 -26.62 12.71 16.24
C SER A 50 -28.10 12.89 15.89
N SER A 51 -28.37 13.48 14.72
CA SER A 51 -29.68 13.40 14.10
C SER A 51 -29.94 11.96 13.67
N SER A 52 -30.83 11.31 14.41
CA SER A 52 -31.40 10.00 14.09
C SER A 52 -32.07 10.04 12.72
N ALA A 53 -31.68 9.14 11.81
CA ALA A 53 -32.41 8.90 10.57
C ALA A 53 -33.72 8.13 10.86
N PRO A 54 -34.85 8.47 10.23
CA PRO A 54 -36.12 7.81 10.48
C PRO A 54 -36.20 6.45 9.76
N SER A 55 -36.67 5.45 10.49
CA SER A 55 -37.01 4.10 10.03
C SER A 55 -38.48 3.99 9.64
N LEU A 56 -38.80 3.49 8.43
CA LEU A 56 -40.13 3.03 8.00
C LEU A 56 -39.98 2.02 6.82
N PRO A 57 -40.97 1.14 6.51
CA PRO A 57 -41.37 -0.03 7.28
C PRO A 57 -41.30 -1.34 6.46
N MET A 58 -41.27 -2.47 7.17
CA MET A 58 -41.45 -3.83 6.63
C MET A 58 -42.89 -4.03 6.14
N TYR A 59 -43.05 -4.54 4.92
CA TYR A 59 -44.30 -5.13 4.46
C TYR A 59 -44.09 -6.63 4.20
N ASN A 60 -44.69 -7.45 5.05
CA ASN A 60 -44.92 -8.86 4.79
C ASN A 60 -46.14 -8.99 3.87
N HIS A 61 -46.05 -9.83 2.84
CA HIS A 61 -47.22 -10.50 2.27
C HIS A 61 -46.81 -11.91 1.84
N MET A 62 -47.42 -12.92 2.46
CA MET A 62 -47.48 -14.29 1.94
C MET A 62 -48.73 -14.46 1.09
N ASP A 63 -48.61 -15.24 0.01
CA ASP A 63 -49.58 -16.17 -0.61
C ASP A 63 -48.90 -16.64 -1.91
N GLY A 64 -48.90 -17.88 -2.40
CA GLY A 64 -49.64 -19.09 -2.09
C GLY A 64 -49.75 -19.90 -3.40
N ASN A 65 -49.26 -21.15 -3.39
CA ASN A 65 -49.54 -22.28 -4.30
C ASN A 65 -49.27 -22.24 -5.82
N GLY A 66 -48.69 -23.35 -6.32
CA GLY A 66 -48.83 -23.80 -7.70
C GLY A 66 -47.81 -24.87 -8.14
N VAL A 67 -48.25 -26.14 -8.17
CA VAL A 67 -47.52 -27.35 -8.59
C VAL A 67 -47.71 -27.61 -10.10
N MET A 68 -46.65 -27.97 -10.84
CA MET A 68 -46.59 -28.93 -11.99
C MET A 68 -45.26 -28.73 -12.75
N ASN A 69 -44.30 -29.65 -12.70
CA ASN A 69 -44.12 -30.85 -13.56
C ASN A 69 -43.92 -30.53 -15.07
N GLY A 70 -42.81 -31.02 -15.65
CA GLY A 70 -42.75 -31.28 -17.09
C GLY A 70 -41.40 -31.10 -17.79
N TYR A 71 -40.78 -32.25 -18.11
CA TYR A 71 -40.05 -32.56 -19.35
C TYR A 71 -38.80 -31.76 -19.76
N ASN A 72 -37.66 -32.45 -19.71
CA ASN A 72 -36.55 -32.32 -20.67
C ASN A 72 -37.01 -32.77 -22.08
N PRO A 73 -36.36 -32.29 -23.15
CA PRO A 73 -35.32 -33.14 -23.74
C PRO A 73 -34.05 -32.39 -24.20
N VAL A 74 -32.96 -33.13 -24.02
CA VAL A 74 -31.69 -33.19 -24.75
C VAL A 74 -31.70 -32.54 -26.15
N MET A 75 -30.72 -31.67 -26.39
CA MET A 75 -30.09 -31.49 -27.71
C MET A 75 -28.57 -31.62 -27.55
N THR A 76 -28.11 -32.82 -27.90
CA THR A 76 -26.75 -33.19 -28.26
C THR A 76 -26.30 -32.45 -29.52
N LEU A 77 -25.15 -31.76 -29.46
CA LEU A 77 -24.28 -31.53 -30.61
C LEU A 77 -22.80 -31.65 -30.16
N SER A 78 -22.32 -32.88 -30.31
CA SER A 78 -21.01 -33.29 -30.84
C SER A 78 -19.78 -32.38 -30.71
N SER A 79 -18.85 -32.90 -29.92
CA SER A 79 -17.39 -32.91 -30.04
C SER A 79 -16.81 -32.58 -31.43
N ALA A 80 -15.97 -31.55 -31.49
CA ALA A 80 -14.93 -31.43 -32.51
C ALA A 80 -13.68 -30.73 -31.93
N LEU A 81 -12.59 -31.49 -31.83
CA LEU A 81 -11.19 -31.06 -31.93
C LEU A 81 -10.63 -30.14 -30.82
N MET A 82 -10.43 -30.71 -29.63
CA MET A 82 -9.46 -30.20 -28.65
C MET A 82 -8.08 -30.75 -29.03
N GLN A 83 -7.43 -30.12 -30.00
CA GLN A 83 -6.05 -30.42 -30.35
C GLN A 83 -5.14 -29.76 -29.30
N GLN A 84 -4.73 -30.56 -28.33
CA GLN A 84 -3.64 -30.20 -27.42
C GLN A 84 -2.35 -29.99 -28.23
N GLN A 85 -1.99 -28.74 -28.47
CA GLN A 85 -0.63 -28.39 -28.85
C GLN A 85 0.17 -28.10 -27.58
N TYR A 86 0.87 -29.12 -27.07
CA TYR A 86 2.09 -28.90 -26.30
C TYR A 86 3.13 -28.33 -27.26
N ILE A 87 3.28 -27.00 -27.28
CA ILE A 87 4.39 -26.36 -27.97
C ILE A 87 5.60 -26.42 -27.02
N SER A 88 6.42 -27.47 -27.17
CA SER A 88 7.85 -27.38 -26.82
C SER A 88 8.51 -26.49 -27.87
N ALA A 89 8.70 -25.22 -27.55
CA ALA A 89 9.42 -24.29 -28.42
C ALA A 89 10.93 -24.54 -28.30
N HIS A 90 11.47 -25.39 -29.17
CA HIS A 90 12.85 -25.23 -29.64
C HIS A 90 12.81 -24.23 -30.80
N ASN A 91 13.15 -22.97 -30.53
CA ASN A 91 13.29 -21.92 -31.56
C ASN A 91 14.78 -21.58 -31.72
N PRO A 92 15.40 -21.76 -32.91
CA PRO A 92 16.78 -21.38 -33.17
C PRO A 92 16.89 -19.93 -33.70
N PHE A 93 16.17 -19.00 -33.06
CA PHE A 93 16.32 -17.55 -33.28
C PHE A 93 16.49 -16.86 -31.93
N SER A 94 17.67 -17.08 -31.35
CA SER A 94 18.16 -16.42 -30.15
C SER A 94 18.72 -15.06 -30.52
N SER A 95 17.87 -14.04 -30.58
CA SER A 95 18.28 -12.64 -30.47
C SER A 95 17.03 -11.77 -30.30
N GLN A 96 16.96 -11.06 -29.17
CA GLN A 96 15.89 -10.15 -28.71
C GLN A 96 14.88 -10.70 -27.69
N VAL A 97 15.35 -11.41 -26.66
CA VAL A 97 14.90 -11.05 -25.31
C VAL A 97 15.62 -9.74 -24.99
N VAL A 98 15.02 -8.60 -25.38
CA VAL A 98 15.52 -7.29 -24.96
C VAL A 98 15.46 -7.31 -23.45
N GLN A 99 16.64 -7.24 -22.86
CA GLN A 99 16.84 -7.06 -21.44
C GLN A 99 15.97 -5.91 -20.94
N THR A 100 14.91 -6.20 -20.21
CA THR A 100 14.18 -5.27 -19.34
C THR A 100 15.06 -4.80 -18.15
N ARG A 101 16.39 -4.78 -18.30
CA ARG A 101 17.40 -4.51 -17.25
C ARG A 101 17.41 -3.08 -16.74
N SER A 102 16.56 -2.19 -17.25
CA SER A 102 16.51 -0.80 -16.81
C SER A 102 15.08 -0.26 -16.68
N LEU A 103 14.18 -1.01 -16.05
CA LEU A 103 12.96 -0.41 -15.52
C LEU A 103 13.29 0.21 -14.16
N ASN A 104 13.09 1.52 -14.03
CA ASN A 104 13.21 2.18 -12.73
C ASN A 104 11.97 1.84 -11.91
N ILE A 105 12.12 1.06 -10.84
CA ILE A 105 11.01 0.64 -9.98
C ILE A 105 11.07 1.36 -8.63
N ALA A 106 9.91 1.76 -8.13
CA ALA A 106 9.82 2.41 -6.84
C ALA A 106 10.20 1.46 -5.70
N ASP A 107 11.04 1.96 -4.79
CA ASP A 107 11.34 1.29 -3.54
C ASP A 107 10.15 1.33 -2.60
N LEU A 108 10.01 0.27 -1.79
CA LEU A 108 8.92 0.15 -0.82
C LEU A 108 9.48 0.45 0.58
N PRO A 109 9.00 1.49 1.28
CA PRO A 109 9.58 1.91 2.55
C PRO A 109 9.65 0.80 3.61
N PHE A 110 8.64 -0.09 3.65
CA PHE A 110 8.55 -1.18 4.63
C PHE A 110 9.34 -2.44 4.24
N TYR A 111 10.09 -2.42 3.14
CA TYR A 111 10.78 -3.60 2.63
C TYR A 111 12.19 -3.25 2.19
N ASP A 112 13.19 -3.79 2.88
CA ASP A 112 14.57 -3.71 2.40
C ASP A 112 14.80 -4.83 1.39
N LYS A 113 15.08 -4.48 0.13
CA LYS A 113 15.47 -5.45 -0.90
C LYS A 113 16.84 -6.03 -0.57
N GLN A 114 16.92 -7.37 -0.45
CA GLN A 114 18.17 -8.08 -0.19
C GLN A 114 18.75 -8.72 -1.45
N GLN A 115 17.91 -9.36 -2.27
CA GLN A 115 18.36 -10.11 -3.44
C GLN A 115 17.25 -10.20 -4.50
N THR A 116 17.62 -10.32 -5.77
CA THR A 116 16.70 -10.63 -6.88
C THR A 116 16.71 -12.14 -7.15
N LEU A 117 15.53 -12.77 -7.21
CA LEU A 117 15.36 -14.19 -7.57
C LEU A 117 14.89 -14.38 -9.01
N LEU A 118 14.06 -13.46 -9.49
CA LEU A 118 13.63 -13.37 -10.88
C LEU A 118 13.84 -11.93 -11.33
N GLU A 119 14.78 -11.74 -12.26
CA GLU A 119 14.99 -10.45 -12.91
C GLU A 119 13.70 -10.00 -13.60
N LEU A 120 13.52 -8.68 -13.68
CA LEU A 120 12.37 -8.09 -14.34
C LEU A 120 12.23 -8.69 -15.74
N SER A 121 11.11 -9.33 -16.00
CA SER A 121 10.81 -10.04 -17.24
C SER A 121 9.54 -9.49 -17.85
N GLU A 122 9.54 -9.29 -19.16
CA GLU A 122 8.40 -8.76 -19.89
C GLU A 122 7.24 -9.77 -19.99
N LEU A 123 6.03 -9.28 -19.75
CA LEU A 123 4.77 -9.89 -20.13
C LEU A 123 4.27 -9.13 -21.37
N PRO A 124 4.32 -9.73 -22.57
CA PRO A 124 4.13 -9.01 -23.82
C PRO A 124 2.70 -8.51 -24.01
N ALA A 125 2.58 -7.35 -24.65
CA ALA A 125 1.31 -6.82 -25.15
C ALA A 125 0.73 -7.71 -26.27
N ASN A 126 -0.60 -7.65 -26.44
CA ASN A 126 -1.25 -8.15 -27.64
C ASN A 126 -1.28 -7.06 -28.73
N ILE A 127 -0.46 -7.26 -29.77
CA ILE A 127 -0.27 -6.33 -30.89
C ILE A 127 -1.58 -6.11 -31.68
N SER A 128 -2.50 -7.09 -31.71
CA SER A 128 -3.79 -6.94 -32.39
C SER A 128 -4.74 -5.95 -31.71
N GLY A 129 -4.46 -5.56 -30.46
CA GLY A 129 -5.30 -4.68 -29.66
C GLY A 129 -6.61 -5.30 -29.17
N ILE A 130 -6.93 -6.52 -29.58
CA ILE A 130 -8.05 -7.31 -29.05
C ILE A 130 -7.60 -7.93 -27.74
N ARG A 131 -8.39 -7.77 -26.68
CA ARG A 131 -8.08 -8.39 -25.39
C ARG A 131 -8.15 -9.91 -25.52
N SER A 132 -7.06 -10.59 -25.18
CA SER A 132 -6.99 -12.05 -25.16
C SER A 132 -6.32 -12.54 -23.90
N THR A 133 -6.59 -13.79 -23.52
CA THR A 133 -5.88 -14.41 -22.40
C THR A 133 -4.50 -14.83 -22.87
N SER A 134 -3.47 -14.38 -22.16
CA SER A 134 -2.08 -14.72 -22.36
C SER A 134 -1.53 -15.40 -21.12
N ARG A 135 -0.53 -16.27 -21.32
CA ARG A 135 0.08 -17.06 -20.25
C ARG A 135 1.58 -17.20 -20.49
N LEU A 136 2.36 -16.98 -19.45
CA LEU A 136 3.81 -17.15 -19.47
C LEU A 136 4.30 -17.87 -18.21
N ALA A 137 5.33 -18.69 -18.36
CA ALA A 137 5.92 -19.45 -17.27
C ALA A 137 7.39 -19.06 -17.07
N PHE A 138 7.80 -18.99 -15.80
CA PHE A 138 9.15 -18.68 -15.36
C PHE A 138 9.61 -19.72 -14.35
N THR A 139 10.92 -19.79 -14.14
CA THR A 139 11.51 -20.59 -13.07
C THR A 139 12.41 -19.73 -12.21
N PHE A 140 12.42 -19.99 -10.91
CA PHE A 140 13.30 -19.33 -9.96
C PHE A 140 13.67 -20.29 -8.84
N ALA A 141 14.85 -20.12 -8.25
CA ALA A 141 15.30 -20.93 -7.12
C ALA A 141 15.54 -20.03 -5.91
N ILE A 142 15.27 -20.56 -4.71
CA ILE A 142 15.61 -19.88 -3.46
C ILE A 142 17.05 -20.25 -3.12
N PRO A 143 17.95 -19.27 -2.90
CA PRO A 143 19.31 -19.55 -2.50
C PRO A 143 19.37 -20.32 -1.17
N PRO A 144 20.18 -21.39 -1.05
CA PRO A 144 20.25 -22.20 0.17
C PRO A 144 20.60 -21.42 1.44
N ASN A 145 21.34 -20.32 1.32
CA ASN A 145 21.67 -19.43 2.44
C ASN A 145 20.47 -18.63 2.96
N ILE A 146 19.40 -18.45 2.16
CA ILE A 146 18.21 -17.69 2.54
C ILE A 146 17.15 -18.62 3.16
N MET A 147 17.07 -19.87 2.73
CA MET A 147 16.02 -20.82 3.15
C MET A 147 15.87 -20.99 4.67
N PRO A 148 16.95 -21.08 5.48
CA PRO A 148 16.83 -21.18 6.94
C PRO A 148 16.23 -19.94 7.60
N HIS A 149 16.28 -18.78 6.92
CA HIS A 149 15.76 -17.52 7.43
C HIS A 149 14.33 -17.23 6.98
N ILE A 150 13.77 -18.05 6.09
CA ILE A 150 12.40 -17.94 5.61
C ILE A 150 11.47 -18.78 6.50
N VAL A 151 10.43 -18.16 7.03
CA VAL A 151 9.33 -18.87 7.68
C VAL A 151 8.19 -19.04 6.69
N TYR A 152 8.01 -20.25 6.19
CA TYR A 152 7.00 -20.58 5.17
C TYR A 152 5.56 -20.58 5.69
N ARG A 153 5.36 -20.75 7.00
CA ARG A 153 4.02 -20.75 7.59
C ARG A 153 3.44 -19.35 7.59
N ASN A 154 2.17 -19.25 7.21
CA ASN A 154 1.38 -18.02 7.26
C ASN A 154 0.97 -17.63 8.71
N GLU A 155 1.80 -17.98 9.69
CA GLU A 155 1.60 -17.52 11.06
C GLU A 155 1.94 -16.02 11.11
N SER A 156 1.33 -15.30 12.05
CA SER A 156 1.64 -13.90 12.35
C SER A 156 3.04 -13.80 12.96
N THR A 157 4.04 -14.11 12.14
CA THR A 157 5.44 -14.04 12.49
C THR A 157 5.78 -12.60 12.82
N ILE A 158 6.47 -12.42 13.95
CA ILE A 158 6.87 -11.12 14.46
C ILE A 158 7.74 -10.44 13.41
N LEU A 159 7.43 -9.18 13.10
CA LEU A 159 8.28 -8.34 12.25
C LEU A 159 9.47 -7.82 13.10
N PRO A 160 10.66 -7.64 12.50
CA PRO A 160 10.99 -7.77 11.08
C PRO A 160 11.27 -9.22 10.65
N ARG A 161 10.99 -9.55 9.38
CA ARG A 161 11.18 -10.91 8.83
C ARG A 161 11.56 -10.92 7.36
N ILE A 162 12.15 -12.01 6.90
CA ILE A 162 12.49 -12.22 5.49
C ILE A 162 11.28 -12.85 4.75
N GLU A 163 10.94 -12.29 3.60
CA GLU A 163 9.86 -12.74 2.73
C GLU A 163 10.32 -12.79 1.27
N LEU A 164 9.64 -13.63 0.49
CA LEU A 164 9.69 -13.65 -0.96
C LEU A 164 8.55 -12.77 -1.50
N GLN A 165 8.93 -11.78 -2.31
CA GLN A 165 8.02 -10.76 -2.81
C GLN A 165 7.92 -10.81 -4.33
N LEU A 166 6.72 -11.06 -4.84
CA LEU A 166 6.37 -10.94 -6.24
C LEU A 166 5.81 -9.55 -6.51
N ARG A 167 6.34 -8.89 -7.54
CA ARG A 167 5.94 -7.53 -7.95
C ARG A 167 5.62 -7.51 -9.43
N PHE A 168 4.64 -6.68 -9.79
CA PHE A 168 4.23 -6.42 -11.16
C PHE A 168 4.30 -4.93 -11.45
N PHE A 169 4.62 -4.56 -12.68
CA PHE A 169 4.77 -3.18 -13.09
C PHE A 169 4.20 -3.00 -14.49
N LEU A 170 3.72 -1.79 -14.78
CA LEU A 170 3.54 -1.39 -16.18
C LEU A 170 4.93 -1.25 -16.81
N LEU A 171 5.09 -1.74 -18.05
CA LEU A 171 6.38 -1.61 -18.74
C LEU A 171 6.44 -0.24 -19.43
N ASP A 172 6.80 0.78 -18.65
CA ASP A 172 7.05 2.14 -19.13
C ASP A 172 8.38 2.65 -18.56
N HIS A 173 9.33 2.97 -19.46
CA HIS A 173 10.68 3.40 -19.09
C HIS A 173 10.79 4.91 -18.86
N SER A 174 9.72 5.68 -19.10
CA SER A 174 9.74 7.14 -19.00
C SER A 174 9.61 7.66 -17.55
N ILE A 175 9.05 6.86 -16.66
CA ILE A 175 8.78 7.21 -15.27
C ILE A 175 9.21 6.09 -14.32
N GLU A 176 9.39 6.44 -13.05
CA GLU A 176 9.50 5.45 -11.98
C GLU A 176 8.19 4.64 -11.87
N GLN A 177 8.31 3.31 -11.83
CA GLN A 177 7.19 2.40 -11.83
C GLN A 177 6.81 1.96 -10.41
N HIS A 178 5.57 2.23 -10.05
CA HIS A 178 4.94 1.64 -8.87
C HIS A 178 4.33 0.28 -9.18
N ASP A 179 4.09 -0.54 -8.15
CA ASP A 179 3.43 -1.83 -8.33
C ASP A 179 2.07 -1.67 -9.02
N ASP A 180 1.80 -2.39 -10.09
CA ASP A 180 0.47 -2.46 -10.69
C ASP A 180 0.24 -3.80 -11.37
N PHE A 181 -0.99 -4.31 -11.31
CA PHE A 181 -1.31 -5.64 -11.83
C PHE A 181 -1.75 -5.57 -13.28
N PRO A 182 -1.31 -6.54 -14.12
CA PRO A 182 -1.92 -6.76 -15.41
C PRO A 182 -3.44 -7.03 -15.30
N PRO A 183 -4.22 -6.73 -16.34
CA PRO A 183 -5.66 -6.95 -16.31
C PRO A 183 -5.99 -8.43 -16.10
N ASN A 184 -6.97 -8.74 -15.24
CA ASN A 184 -7.38 -10.11 -14.89
C ASN A 184 -6.20 -11.04 -14.53
N CYS A 185 -5.17 -10.51 -13.86
CA CYS A 185 -3.98 -11.29 -13.52
C CYS A 185 -4.30 -12.46 -12.57
N ASN A 186 -3.77 -13.63 -12.91
CA ASN A 186 -3.74 -14.84 -12.09
C ASN A 186 -2.31 -15.39 -12.03
N VAL A 187 -1.93 -15.91 -10.88
CA VAL A 187 -0.58 -16.40 -10.60
C VAL A 187 -0.66 -17.78 -9.98
N LYS A 188 0.19 -18.70 -10.43
CA LYS A 188 0.41 -20.00 -9.81
C LYS A 188 1.88 -20.21 -9.53
N ILE A 189 2.21 -20.82 -8.40
CA ILE A 189 3.55 -21.30 -8.06
C ILE A 189 3.43 -22.79 -7.83
N ASP A 190 4.18 -23.59 -8.59
CA ASP A 190 4.13 -25.05 -8.56
C ASP A 190 2.69 -25.59 -8.66
N ASP A 191 1.92 -25.02 -9.58
CA ASP A 191 0.50 -25.32 -9.82
C ASP A 191 -0.47 -24.93 -8.69
N VAL A 192 0.04 -24.38 -7.58
CA VAL A 192 -0.78 -23.82 -6.50
C VAL A 192 -1.16 -22.37 -6.83
N PRO A 193 -2.45 -22.01 -6.87
CA PRO A 193 -2.87 -20.63 -7.11
C PRO A 193 -2.45 -19.72 -5.95
N VAL A 194 -1.83 -18.59 -6.28
CA VAL A 194 -1.42 -17.55 -5.33
C VAL A 194 -2.61 -16.64 -5.03
N THR A 195 -2.88 -16.40 -3.75
CA THR A 195 -3.91 -15.43 -3.33
C THR A 195 -3.40 -14.01 -3.59
N LEU A 196 -4.06 -13.31 -4.52
CA LEU A 196 -3.77 -11.93 -4.89
C LEU A 196 -4.71 -10.97 -4.14
N PRO A 197 -4.36 -9.68 -3.98
CA PRO A 197 -5.22 -8.71 -3.30
C PRO A 197 -6.62 -8.63 -3.91
N ASN A 198 -7.64 -8.53 -3.07
CA ASN A 198 -9.03 -8.47 -3.51
C ASN A 198 -9.29 -7.24 -4.39
N ILE A 199 -10.09 -7.44 -5.43
CA ILE A 199 -10.54 -6.38 -6.32
C ILE A 199 -11.37 -5.37 -5.53
N ILE A 200 -11.14 -4.08 -5.80
CA ILE A 200 -11.90 -3.00 -5.16
C ILE A 200 -13.29 -2.92 -5.83
N PRO A 201 -14.39 -2.97 -5.07
CA PRO A 201 -15.73 -2.74 -5.62
C PRO A 201 -15.80 -1.34 -6.24
N THR A 202 -16.33 -1.24 -7.46
CA THR A 202 -16.50 0.04 -8.15
C THR A 202 -17.99 0.33 -8.36
N ASN A 203 -18.41 1.55 -8.02
CA ASN A 203 -19.78 2.03 -8.25
C ASN A 203 -19.95 2.65 -9.65
N LYS A 204 -18.88 2.69 -10.46
CA LYS A 204 -18.93 3.27 -11.82
C LYS A 204 -19.33 2.18 -12.83
N PRO A 205 -20.42 2.37 -13.61
CA PRO A 205 -20.78 1.43 -14.67
C PRO A 205 -19.63 1.33 -15.69
N ASN A 206 -19.32 0.11 -16.10
CA ASN A 206 -18.22 -0.24 -17.02
C ASN A 206 -16.79 0.05 -16.53
N ALA A 207 -16.59 0.40 -15.25
CA ALA A 207 -15.24 0.50 -14.71
C ALA A 207 -14.62 -0.89 -14.56
N GLU A 208 -13.44 -1.08 -15.16
CA GLU A 208 -12.73 -2.33 -15.05
C GLU A 208 -12.37 -2.63 -13.58
N PRO A 209 -12.60 -3.85 -13.09
CA PRO A 209 -12.31 -4.17 -11.71
C PRO A 209 -10.79 -4.11 -11.47
N LYS A 210 -10.35 -3.12 -10.67
CA LYS A 210 -8.93 -2.91 -10.36
C LYS A 210 -8.58 -3.49 -8.99
N ARG A 211 -7.45 -4.21 -8.92
CA ARG A 211 -6.85 -4.64 -7.65
C ARG A 211 -6.01 -3.51 -7.05
N PRO A 212 -5.94 -3.41 -5.72
CA PRO A 212 -5.02 -2.47 -5.09
C PRO A 212 -3.58 -2.84 -5.46
N SER A 213 -2.92 -1.91 -6.13
CA SER A 213 -1.51 -1.86 -6.48
C SER A 213 -0.60 -2.07 -5.26
N ARG A 214 -0.19 -3.33 -5.00
CA ARG A 214 0.66 -3.73 -3.87
C ARG A 214 1.51 -4.96 -4.21
N PRO A 215 2.70 -5.12 -3.61
CA PRO A 215 3.48 -6.34 -3.72
C PRO A 215 2.74 -7.55 -3.13
N VAL A 216 3.08 -8.75 -3.60
CA VAL A 216 2.49 -10.02 -3.17
C VAL A 216 3.52 -10.85 -2.40
N ASN A 217 3.19 -11.24 -1.16
CA ASN A 217 4.00 -12.20 -0.42
C ASN A 217 3.74 -13.62 -0.97
N ILE A 218 4.74 -14.19 -1.64
CA ILE A 218 4.67 -15.53 -2.20
C ILE A 218 5.34 -16.60 -1.33
N THR A 219 5.94 -16.20 -0.19
CA THR A 219 6.63 -17.10 0.74
C THR A 219 5.84 -18.38 1.06
N PRO A 220 4.52 -18.33 1.38
CA PRO A 220 3.79 -19.54 1.75
C PRO A 220 3.63 -20.57 0.64
N TYR A 221 3.82 -20.18 -0.62
CA TYR A 221 3.66 -21.04 -1.80
C TYR A 221 4.97 -21.64 -2.28
N CYS A 222 6.10 -21.19 -1.73
CA CYS A 222 7.43 -21.64 -2.12
C CYS A 222 8.03 -22.63 -1.11
N GLN A 223 7.19 -23.39 -0.40
CA GLN A 223 7.69 -24.40 0.53
C GLN A 223 8.52 -25.42 -0.28
N PRO A 224 9.74 -25.78 0.17
CA PRO A 224 10.57 -26.69 -0.58
C PRO A 224 9.83 -28.03 -0.72
N PRO A 225 9.63 -28.54 -1.94
CA PRO A 225 9.38 -29.97 -2.10
C PRO A 225 10.61 -30.71 -1.52
N ARG A 226 10.48 -32.01 -1.24
CA ARG A 226 11.50 -32.83 -0.56
C ARG A 226 12.96 -32.64 -1.03
N ASP A 227 13.16 -32.10 -2.23
CA ASP A 227 14.42 -31.56 -2.74
C ASP A 227 14.50 -30.02 -2.62
N VAL A 228 15.39 -29.57 -1.75
CA VAL A 228 15.67 -28.17 -1.39
C VAL A 228 16.27 -27.36 -2.56
N LEU A 229 16.89 -28.02 -3.54
CA LEU A 229 17.55 -27.36 -4.68
C LEU A 229 16.63 -27.20 -5.90
N ARG A 230 15.42 -27.76 -5.84
CA ARG A 230 14.49 -27.73 -6.96
C ARG A 230 13.98 -26.29 -7.20
N PRO A 231 14.07 -25.77 -8.44
CA PRO A 231 13.47 -24.48 -8.76
C PRO A 231 11.94 -24.55 -8.72
N HIS A 232 11.32 -23.46 -8.28
CA HIS A 232 9.88 -23.25 -8.34
C HIS A 232 9.46 -22.79 -9.72
N ARG A 233 8.27 -23.21 -10.15
CA ARG A 233 7.66 -22.80 -11.41
C ARG A 233 6.60 -21.73 -11.18
N LEU A 234 6.89 -20.51 -11.60
CA LEU A 234 5.92 -19.41 -11.65
C LEU A 234 5.14 -19.49 -12.96
N VAL A 235 3.82 -19.37 -12.90
CA VAL A 235 2.95 -19.20 -14.07
C VAL A 235 2.13 -17.93 -13.86
N VAL A 236 2.23 -17.01 -14.81
CA VAL A 236 1.42 -15.79 -14.85
C VAL A 236 0.46 -15.89 -16.02
N GLU A 237 -0.82 -15.64 -15.75
CA GLU A 237 -1.88 -15.52 -16.74
C GLU A 237 -2.52 -14.14 -16.61
N TRP A 238 -2.79 -13.47 -17.73
CA TRP A 238 -3.39 -12.15 -17.75
C TRP A 238 -4.20 -11.94 -19.02
N SER A 239 -5.13 -10.99 -19.00
CA SER A 239 -5.79 -10.52 -20.21
C SER A 239 -4.91 -9.48 -20.90
N ALA A 240 -4.08 -9.93 -21.85
CA ALA A 240 -3.20 -9.09 -22.63
C ALA A 240 -4.01 -8.08 -23.45
N ASP A 241 -3.61 -6.82 -23.35
CA ASP A 241 -4.14 -5.68 -24.10
C ASP A 241 -2.98 -5.00 -24.85
N LYS A 242 -3.10 -3.71 -25.16
CA LYS A 242 -2.04 -2.96 -25.85
C LYS A 242 -0.82 -2.62 -24.97
N ARG A 243 -0.87 -2.91 -23.67
CA ARG A 243 0.19 -2.58 -22.71
C ARG A 243 1.08 -3.79 -22.46
N SER A 244 2.39 -3.58 -22.46
CA SER A 244 3.35 -4.54 -21.92
C SER A 244 3.47 -4.34 -20.41
N TRP A 245 3.76 -5.42 -19.70
CA TRP A 245 3.93 -5.43 -18.25
C TRP A 245 5.27 -6.06 -17.90
N ALA A 246 5.72 -5.88 -16.67
CA ALA A 246 6.91 -6.54 -16.13
C ALA A 246 6.56 -7.30 -14.85
N VAL A 247 7.26 -8.40 -14.61
CA VAL A 247 7.18 -9.19 -13.39
C VAL A 247 8.57 -9.45 -12.82
N GLY A 248 8.72 -9.40 -11.50
CA GLY A 248 9.96 -9.72 -10.81
C GLY A 248 9.73 -10.35 -9.44
N ILE A 249 10.72 -11.09 -8.94
CA ILE A 249 10.70 -11.73 -7.62
C ILE A 249 11.94 -11.31 -6.83
N TYR A 250 11.74 -10.89 -5.59
CA TYR A 250 12.78 -10.40 -4.71
C TYR A 250 12.75 -11.09 -3.34
N VAL A 251 13.92 -11.28 -2.74
CA VAL A 251 14.07 -11.52 -1.30
C VAL A 251 14.08 -10.17 -0.62
N VAL A 252 13.19 -9.97 0.35
CA VAL A 252 13.04 -8.70 1.06
C VAL A 252 13.00 -8.93 2.57
N LYS A 253 13.50 -7.96 3.35
CA LYS A 253 13.26 -7.90 4.78
C LYS A 253 12.12 -6.92 5.05
N ARG A 254 10.98 -7.44 5.49
CA ARG A 254 9.83 -6.64 5.90
C ARG A 254 10.07 -6.03 7.27
N LEU A 255 9.85 -4.72 7.38
CA LEU A 255 10.17 -3.91 8.55
C LEU A 255 8.93 -3.55 9.36
N THR A 256 9.16 -3.10 10.60
CA THR A 256 8.12 -2.53 11.46
C THR A 256 8.03 -1.02 11.29
N SER A 257 6.93 -0.42 11.75
CA SER A 257 6.77 1.04 11.82
C SER A 257 7.85 1.71 12.67
N GLU A 258 8.27 1.06 13.76
CA GLU A 258 9.25 1.59 14.70
C GLU A 258 10.63 1.74 14.03
N ILE A 259 11.03 0.75 13.23
CA ILE A 259 12.29 0.80 12.47
C ILE A 259 12.26 1.94 11.45
N LEU A 260 11.13 2.15 10.76
CA LEU A 260 11.01 3.27 9.82
C LEU A 260 11.00 4.62 10.52
N LEU A 261 10.36 4.70 11.68
CA LEU A 261 10.35 5.91 12.48
C LEU A 261 11.77 6.25 12.97
N GLU A 262 12.52 5.26 13.44
CA GLU A 262 13.92 5.44 13.82
C GLU A 262 14.77 5.95 12.65
N ARG A 263 14.62 5.34 11.45
CA ARG A 263 15.28 5.81 10.23
C ARG A 263 14.91 7.26 9.90
N LEU A 264 13.64 7.61 9.96
CA LEU A 264 13.15 8.96 9.72
C LEU A 264 13.73 9.96 10.72
N LEU A 265 13.75 9.62 12.02
CA LEU A 265 14.27 10.49 13.07
C LEU A 265 15.79 10.69 13.00
N SER A 266 16.51 9.65 12.57
CA SER A 266 17.96 9.69 12.36
C SER A 266 18.37 10.52 11.14
N ASN A 267 17.47 10.63 10.16
CA ASN A 267 17.70 11.44 8.97
C ASN A 267 17.39 12.92 9.26
N LEU A 268 18.39 13.68 9.69
CA LEU A 268 18.21 15.11 9.98
C LEU A 268 17.79 15.93 8.75
N ALA A 269 18.06 15.47 7.52
CA ALA A 269 17.66 16.17 6.30
C ALA A 269 16.14 16.15 6.06
N THR A 270 15.39 15.24 6.69
CA THR A 270 13.92 15.25 6.62
C THR A 270 13.29 16.25 7.57
N ARG A 271 14.08 16.88 8.46
CA ARG A 271 13.57 17.94 9.34
C ARG A 271 13.47 19.24 8.55
N ARG A 272 12.26 19.80 8.54
CA ARG A 272 12.01 21.14 8.00
C ARG A 272 12.57 22.19 8.95
N ASP A 273 13.23 23.20 8.40
CA ASP A 273 13.73 24.33 9.19
C ASP A 273 12.55 25.17 9.71
N ALA A 274 12.62 25.55 10.99
CA ALA A 274 11.61 26.38 11.64
C ALA A 274 11.46 27.74 10.94
N GLU A 275 12.54 28.30 10.39
CA GLU A 275 12.45 29.57 9.64
C GLU A 275 11.65 29.43 8.33
N GLU A 276 11.68 28.26 7.69
CA GLU A 276 10.89 28.02 6.49
C GLU A 276 9.39 27.99 6.81
N THR A 277 9.00 27.34 7.91
CA THR A 277 7.63 27.32 8.39
C THR A 277 7.18 28.70 8.88
N LYS A 278 8.01 29.46 9.60
CA LYS A 278 7.71 30.85 9.98
C LYS A 278 7.47 31.72 8.74
N ARG A 279 8.31 31.59 7.71
CA ARG A 279 8.15 32.32 6.45
C ARG A 279 6.82 31.97 5.77
N MET A 280 6.46 30.69 5.75
CA MET A 280 5.17 30.23 5.21
C MET A 280 3.99 30.81 5.98
N ILE A 281 4.05 30.83 7.32
CA ILE A 281 3.01 31.44 8.16
C ILE A 281 2.87 32.92 7.86
N ARG A 282 3.99 33.67 7.80
CA ARG A 282 3.96 35.11 7.46
C ARG A 282 3.36 35.34 6.08
N SER A 283 3.81 34.62 5.06
CA SER A 283 3.29 34.74 3.69
C SER A 283 1.79 34.49 3.62
N ARG A 284 1.26 33.53 4.38
CA ARG A 284 -0.19 33.26 4.43
C ARG A 284 -0.98 34.36 5.14
N LEU A 285 -0.41 35.02 6.14
CA LEU A 285 -1.04 36.13 6.87
C LEU A 285 -0.90 37.48 6.15
N SER A 286 0.10 37.65 5.30
CA SER A 286 0.39 38.89 4.56
C SER A 286 -0.34 38.97 3.20
N GLY A 287 -1.62 38.57 3.12
CA GLY A 287 -2.36 38.50 1.85
C GLY A 287 -2.36 39.82 1.06
N ASP A 288 -2.18 39.72 -0.26
CA ASP A 288 -2.14 40.87 -1.21
C ASP A 288 -3.53 41.38 -1.62
N ASP A 289 -4.61 40.76 -1.14
CA ASP A 289 -5.99 41.09 -1.50
C ASP A 289 -6.59 41.99 -0.40
N ASP A 290 -6.81 43.27 -0.70
CA ASP A 290 -7.32 44.28 0.25
C ASP A 290 -8.76 44.02 0.74
N ALA A 291 -9.48 43.06 0.16
CA ALA A 291 -10.89 42.80 0.47
C ALA A 291 -11.13 41.72 1.55
N ILE A 292 -10.29 40.67 1.61
CA ILE A 292 -10.42 39.57 2.60
C ILE A 292 -9.02 39.12 3.01
N GLN A 293 -8.58 39.51 4.21
CA GLN A 293 -7.27 39.15 4.75
C GLN A 293 -7.40 38.20 5.96
N MET A 294 -6.48 37.25 6.07
CA MET A 294 -6.43 36.30 7.19
C MET A 294 -5.69 36.92 8.37
N GLU A 295 -6.40 37.23 9.46
CA GLU A 295 -5.80 37.84 10.66
C GLU A 295 -5.15 36.81 11.59
N THR A 296 -5.73 35.61 11.70
CA THR A 296 -5.26 34.57 12.63
C THR A 296 -5.23 33.20 12.00
N LEU A 297 -4.19 32.43 12.33
CA LEU A 297 -4.03 31.04 11.94
C LEU A 297 -4.04 30.16 13.19
N LYS A 298 -5.03 29.27 13.30
CA LYS A 298 -5.16 28.34 14.43
C LYS A 298 -4.72 26.94 13.99
N ILE A 299 -3.77 26.36 14.71
CA ILE A 299 -3.24 25.01 14.43
C ILE A 299 -3.51 24.11 15.64
N SER A 300 -3.94 22.87 15.38
CA SER A 300 -4.06 21.84 16.41
C SER A 300 -2.72 21.16 16.68
N LEU A 301 -2.39 20.95 17.95
CA LEU A 301 -1.26 20.12 18.38
C LEU A 301 -1.63 18.63 18.53
N LEU A 302 -2.83 18.26 18.09
CA LEU A 302 -3.28 16.87 18.04
C LEU A 302 -3.05 16.30 16.64
N CYS A 303 -2.62 15.05 16.61
CA CYS A 303 -2.53 14.27 15.40
C CYS A 303 -3.94 14.08 14.81
N PRO A 304 -4.17 14.42 13.53
CA PRO A 304 -5.48 14.26 12.91
C PRO A 304 -5.87 12.79 12.72
N VAL A 305 -4.89 11.87 12.73
CA VAL A 305 -5.12 10.43 12.53
C VAL A 305 -5.44 9.71 13.84
N SER A 306 -4.63 9.90 14.87
CA SER A 306 -4.80 9.22 16.16
C SER A 306 -5.61 10.01 17.18
N ILE A 307 -5.84 11.31 16.94
CA ILE A 307 -6.51 12.25 17.87
C ILE A 307 -5.74 12.38 19.20
N SER A 308 -4.49 11.88 19.25
CA SER A 308 -3.56 12.02 20.37
C SER A 308 -2.58 13.18 20.14
N PHE A 309 -1.88 13.61 21.18
CA PHE A 309 -0.76 14.54 21.02
C PHE A 309 0.33 13.93 20.11
N PHE A 310 1.01 14.78 19.33
CA PHE A 310 2.16 14.36 18.53
C PHE A 310 3.30 13.88 19.43
N SER A 311 3.72 12.62 19.27
CA SER A 311 4.85 12.05 20.02
C SER A 311 6.19 12.22 19.30
N THR A 312 6.19 12.33 17.97
CA THR A 312 7.36 12.65 17.17
C THR A 312 7.17 14.04 16.59
N GLY A 313 8.10 14.93 16.94
CA GLY A 313 7.97 16.37 16.76
C GLY A 313 7.62 16.75 15.33
N ILE A 314 6.51 17.47 15.19
CA ILE A 314 6.39 18.46 14.12
C ILE A 314 7.40 19.54 14.49
N CYS A 315 8.50 19.63 13.76
CA CYS A 315 9.26 20.87 13.73
C CYS A 315 8.39 21.91 13.02
N PHE A 316 7.70 22.72 13.83
CA PHE A 316 7.15 24.00 13.41
C PHE A 316 8.27 25.01 13.20
#